data_AF-A0A2W6ZC29-F1
#
_entry.id   AF-A0A2W6ZC29-F1
#
_cell.length_a   1.000
_cell.length_b   1.000
_cell.length_c   1.000
_cell.angle_alpha   90.00
_cell.angle_beta   90.00
_cell.angle_gamma   90.00
#
_symmetry.space_group_name_H-M   'P 1'
#
loop_
_entity.id
_entity.type
_entity.pdbx_description
1 polymer ?
#
loop_
_entity_poly.entity_id
_entity_poly.type
_entity_poly.pdbx_seq_one_letter_code
_entity_poly.pdbx_strand_id
1 'polypeptide(L)'
;MEFRCSPIPLSEWDGETLAVGIFQGDDGESRQLLQARFGEGLISLLEHRQFKGKPGETLSLSLLDRSPAQLIVVGLGESAHFDGQGLRSAVAAIARAAAAGRATELGIALPSAELEPAMAARLMAEAVRLTLYTDPRFKSEPEPRHLPQTVTLLGLPEAAAAGLAGLEATCAGVELARQLVAAPPNVVTPQALADTAATIAREFGLELKVLERSDCEALGMGAYLGVAQGSCLPPKFIHLTYRPADGASRRLVLIGKGVTFDSGGYNLKTAGSQIEMMKYDMGGSAAVLGAARAIAELRPADVEVHVLVAACENMISGNAIHPGDILTASNGKTIEINNTDAEGRLTLADALVYASRLEPDAVVDLATLTGACVIALGEEIAGLWSPSDELAAALLDAGRQGGEQFWRMPLQASYKEGLKSPVADLKNTGPRPGGSITAALFLQDFVDPATAWAHLDIAGTVWSDKGRGLDPAGATGFGVRTLVNWVSQGGRA
;
A
#
# COMPACT_ATOMS: atom_id res chain seq x y z
N MET A 1 -10.27 -10.25 15.64
CA MET A 1 -11.65 -9.76 15.54
C MET A 1 -12.39 -10.74 14.67
N GLU A 2 -13.60 -11.13 15.04
CA GLU A 2 -14.47 -11.99 14.24
C GLU A 2 -15.45 -11.13 13.44
N PHE A 3 -15.52 -11.32 12.12
CA PHE A 3 -16.44 -10.61 11.24
C PHE A 3 -17.59 -11.53 10.82
N ARG A 4 -18.82 -11.01 10.87
CA ARG A 4 -20.04 -11.72 10.47
C ARG A 4 -20.92 -10.83 9.60
N CYS A 5 -21.60 -11.42 8.62
CA CYS A 5 -22.68 -10.75 7.90
C CYS A 5 -24.02 -11.22 8.48
N SER A 6 -24.98 -10.31 8.62
CA SER A 6 -26.31 -10.65 9.12
C SER A 6 -27.39 -9.91 8.34
N PRO A 7 -28.45 -10.60 7.88
CA PRO A 7 -29.58 -9.95 7.22
C PRO A 7 -30.48 -9.20 8.20
N ILE A 8 -30.23 -9.35 9.51
CA ILE A 8 -31.02 -8.71 10.57
C ILE A 8 -30.97 -7.19 10.36
N PRO A 9 -32.13 -6.51 10.34
CA PRO A 9 -32.18 -5.07 10.20
C PRO A 9 -31.65 -4.38 11.46
N LEU A 10 -31.25 -3.11 11.31
CA LEU A 10 -30.80 -2.32 12.45
C LEU A 10 -31.87 -2.17 13.54
N SER A 11 -33.15 -2.43 13.29
CA SER A 11 -34.22 -2.37 14.30
C SER A 11 -34.17 -3.52 15.31
N GLU A 12 -33.63 -4.67 14.91
CA GLU A 12 -33.71 -5.94 15.67
C GLU A 12 -32.39 -6.33 16.34
N TRP A 13 -31.27 -5.72 15.94
CA TRP A 13 -29.94 -6.07 16.48
C TRP A 13 -29.71 -5.52 17.89
N ASP A 14 -29.41 -6.38 18.87
CA ASP A 14 -29.36 -6.10 20.31
C ASP A 14 -27.97 -6.33 20.96
N GLY A 15 -26.90 -6.24 20.16
CA GLY A 15 -25.53 -6.29 20.68
C GLY A 15 -25.11 -5.00 21.40
N GLU A 16 -23.86 -4.94 21.86
CA GLU A 16 -23.37 -3.87 22.74
C GLU A 16 -23.38 -2.46 22.08
N THR A 17 -22.69 -2.30 20.95
CA THR A 17 -22.50 -1.00 20.27
C THR A 17 -23.05 -1.05 18.86
N LEU A 18 -24.08 -0.26 18.55
CA LEU A 18 -24.61 -0.12 17.19
C LEU A 18 -24.04 1.13 16.53
N ALA A 19 -23.58 0.99 15.29
CA ALA A 19 -23.19 2.09 14.43
C ALA A 19 -24.13 2.23 13.24
N VAL A 20 -24.56 3.47 12.97
CA VAL A 20 -25.55 3.82 11.94
C VAL A 20 -25.09 5.02 11.14
N GLY A 21 -25.41 5.04 9.85
CA GLY A 21 -25.08 6.15 8.95
C GLY A 21 -26.27 7.10 8.72
N ILE A 22 -25.99 8.40 8.58
CA ILE A 22 -26.96 9.42 8.18
C ILE A 22 -26.37 10.27 7.04
N PHE A 23 -27.11 10.43 5.95
CA PHE A 23 -26.72 11.33 4.86
C PHE A 23 -26.94 12.81 5.22
N GLN A 24 -26.17 13.69 4.62
CA GLN A 24 -26.29 15.14 4.76
C GLN A 24 -27.59 15.62 4.13
N GLY A 25 -28.36 16.39 4.90
CA GLY A 25 -29.66 16.90 4.45
C GLY A 25 -30.75 15.82 4.30
N ASP A 26 -30.49 14.59 4.78
CA ASP A 26 -31.47 13.52 4.79
C ASP A 26 -32.43 13.68 5.97
N ASP A 27 -33.67 14.03 5.65
CA ASP A 27 -34.83 14.01 6.55
C ASP A 27 -35.67 12.71 6.35
N GLY A 28 -35.14 11.74 5.62
CA GLY A 28 -35.81 10.52 5.15
C GLY A 28 -35.53 9.25 5.96
N GLU A 29 -35.26 8.15 5.26
CA GLU A 29 -35.36 6.76 5.75
C GLU A 29 -34.45 6.46 6.95
N SER A 30 -33.18 6.91 6.92
CA SER A 30 -32.23 6.63 8.01
C SER A 30 -32.65 7.31 9.32
N ARG A 31 -33.13 8.57 9.24
CA ARG A 31 -33.66 9.29 10.40
C ARG A 31 -34.96 8.68 10.91
N GLN A 32 -35.85 8.26 10.01
CA GLN A 32 -37.11 7.61 10.38
C GLN A 32 -36.87 6.27 11.10
N LEU A 33 -35.92 5.47 10.63
CA LEU A 33 -35.53 4.22 11.29
C LEU A 33 -34.95 4.47 12.70
N LEU A 34 -34.12 5.50 12.85
CA LEU A 34 -33.58 5.89 14.15
C LEU A 34 -34.64 6.45 15.09
N GLN A 35 -35.56 7.26 14.59
CA GLN A 35 -36.70 7.77 15.35
C GLN A 35 -37.61 6.62 15.79
N ALA A 36 -37.91 5.66 14.91
CA ALA A 36 -38.73 4.50 15.24
C ALA A 36 -38.08 3.63 16.32
N ARG A 37 -36.76 3.43 16.25
CA ARG A 37 -36.03 2.59 17.20
C ARG A 37 -35.76 3.28 18.55
N PHE A 38 -35.33 4.52 18.52
CA PHE A 38 -34.79 5.22 19.70
C PHE A 38 -35.69 6.37 20.21
N GLY A 39 -36.73 6.72 19.46
CA GLY A 39 -37.69 7.78 19.76
C GLY A 39 -37.26 9.17 19.26
N GLU A 40 -38.19 10.12 19.33
CA GLU A 40 -37.97 11.53 18.91
C GLU A 40 -36.83 12.23 19.66
N GLY A 41 -36.56 11.83 20.91
CA GLY A 41 -35.50 12.41 21.72
C GLY A 41 -34.11 12.27 21.08
N LEU A 42 -33.85 11.20 20.32
CA LEU A 42 -32.59 11.05 19.58
C LEU A 42 -32.50 12.08 18.45
N ILE A 43 -33.59 12.32 17.72
CA ILE A 43 -33.63 13.30 16.63
C ILE A 43 -33.42 14.71 17.18
N SER A 44 -34.12 15.08 18.26
CA SER A 44 -33.91 16.37 18.94
C SER A 44 -32.47 16.52 19.45
N LEU A 45 -31.83 15.44 19.89
CA LEU A 45 -30.43 15.47 20.31
C LEU A 45 -29.49 15.71 19.12
N LEU A 46 -29.72 15.06 17.98
CA LEU A 46 -28.94 15.28 16.75
C LEU A 46 -29.05 16.74 16.30
N GLU A 47 -30.26 17.30 16.31
CA GLU A 47 -30.51 18.71 15.99
C GLU A 47 -29.82 19.65 16.99
N HIS A 48 -29.94 19.39 18.30
CA HIS A 48 -29.30 20.20 19.34
C HIS A 48 -27.77 20.15 19.27
N ARG A 49 -27.21 18.99 18.91
CA ARG A 49 -25.77 18.80 18.65
C ARG A 49 -25.35 19.32 17.27
N GLN A 50 -26.28 19.86 16.49
CA GLN A 50 -26.05 20.36 15.14
C GLN A 50 -25.38 19.33 14.22
N PHE A 51 -25.74 18.05 14.39
CA PHE A 51 -25.22 16.97 13.55
C PHE A 51 -25.76 17.14 12.13
N LYS A 52 -24.87 17.38 11.17
CA LYS A 52 -25.25 17.72 9.78
C LYS A 52 -25.18 16.54 8.82
N GLY A 53 -24.60 15.41 9.25
CA GLY A 53 -24.37 14.26 8.40
C GLY A 53 -23.18 14.46 7.45
N LYS A 54 -22.23 15.35 7.79
CA LYS A 54 -21.04 15.57 6.96
C LYS A 54 -20.15 14.32 6.92
N PRO A 55 -19.39 14.08 5.84
CA PRO A 55 -18.51 12.91 5.76
C PRO A 55 -17.60 12.77 6.98
N GLY A 56 -17.72 11.64 7.69
CA GLY A 56 -16.89 11.32 8.86
C GLY A 56 -17.24 12.07 10.15
N GLU A 57 -18.28 12.91 10.15
CA GLU A 57 -18.84 13.48 11.39
C GLU A 57 -19.35 12.34 12.27
N THR A 58 -18.97 12.32 13.55
CA THR A 58 -19.37 11.24 14.47
C THR A 58 -20.02 11.79 15.74
N LEU A 59 -21.03 11.07 16.22
CA LEU A 59 -21.64 11.29 17.53
C LEU A 59 -21.79 9.93 18.24
N SER A 60 -21.15 9.80 19.40
CA SER A 60 -21.25 8.61 20.25
C SER A 60 -22.12 8.88 21.46
N LEU A 61 -23.06 7.98 21.74
CA LEU A 61 -24.07 8.09 22.80
C LEU A 61 -24.08 6.82 23.64
N SER A 62 -24.17 6.98 24.95
CA SER A 62 -24.48 5.88 25.88
C SER A 62 -25.99 5.83 26.14
N LEU A 63 -26.60 4.67 25.91
CA LEU A 63 -28.02 4.44 26.10
C LEU A 63 -28.21 3.67 27.41
N LEU A 64 -28.60 4.39 28.48
CA LEU A 64 -28.85 3.78 29.78
C LEU A 64 -30.08 2.85 29.71
N ASP A 65 -29.97 1.68 30.32
CA ASP A 65 -31.04 0.67 30.45
C ASP A 65 -31.70 0.25 29.11
N ARG A 66 -30.93 0.29 28.02
CA ARG A 66 -31.36 -0.14 26.68
C ARG A 66 -30.34 -1.05 26.02
N SER A 67 -30.82 -1.83 25.06
CA SER A 67 -29.95 -2.51 24.08
C SER A 67 -30.22 -1.93 22.68
N PRO A 68 -29.19 -1.52 21.92
CA PRO A 68 -27.76 -1.49 22.27
C PRO A 68 -27.43 -0.50 23.41
N ALA A 69 -26.35 -0.74 24.14
CA ALA A 69 -25.88 0.12 25.24
C ALA A 69 -25.10 1.36 24.74
N GLN A 70 -24.56 1.29 23.53
CA GLN A 70 -23.92 2.41 22.85
C GLN A 70 -24.46 2.58 21.43
N LEU A 71 -24.61 3.83 21.00
CA LEU A 71 -24.97 4.21 19.63
C LEU A 71 -23.90 5.14 19.05
N ILE A 72 -23.38 4.80 17.88
CA ILE A 72 -22.48 5.63 17.09
C ILE A 72 -23.24 6.07 15.83
N VAL A 73 -23.42 7.37 15.67
CA VAL A 73 -23.98 7.96 14.45
C VAL A 73 -22.84 8.52 13.62
N VAL A 74 -22.74 8.13 12.35
CA VAL A 74 -21.74 8.64 11.40
C VAL A 74 -22.39 9.39 10.24
N GLY A 75 -21.80 10.51 9.85
CA GLY A 75 -22.23 11.29 8.70
C GLY A 75 -21.63 10.73 7.42
N LEU A 76 -22.47 10.53 6.42
CA LEU A 76 -22.10 9.92 5.14
C LEU A 76 -21.85 10.94 4.03
N GLY A 77 -22.18 12.21 4.25
CA GLY A 77 -22.18 13.24 3.23
C GLY A 77 -23.41 13.17 2.33
N GLU A 78 -23.31 13.74 1.14
CA GLU A 78 -24.40 13.73 0.16
C GLU A 78 -24.53 12.34 -0.46
N SER A 79 -25.75 11.80 -0.51
CA SER A 79 -26.01 10.45 -1.03
C SER A 79 -25.53 10.28 -2.48
N ALA A 80 -25.66 11.32 -3.31
CA ALA A 80 -25.22 11.32 -4.71
C ALA A 80 -23.69 11.13 -4.89
N HIS A 81 -22.90 11.29 -3.83
CA HIS A 81 -21.44 11.15 -3.84
C HIS A 81 -20.97 9.97 -2.99
N PHE A 82 -21.88 9.15 -2.45
CA PHE A 82 -21.52 8.07 -1.55
C PHE A 82 -21.20 6.79 -2.32
N ASP A 83 -19.91 6.47 -2.40
CA ASP A 83 -19.38 5.32 -3.11
C ASP A 83 -18.62 4.36 -2.16
N GLY A 84 -17.84 3.44 -2.72
CA GLY A 84 -17.00 2.53 -1.94
C GLY A 84 -15.96 3.24 -1.06
N GLN A 85 -15.45 4.42 -1.47
CA GLN A 85 -14.51 5.20 -0.65
C GLN A 85 -15.23 5.95 0.47
N GLY A 86 -16.44 6.45 0.20
CA GLY A 86 -17.37 6.96 1.21
C GLY A 86 -17.66 5.91 2.28
N LEU A 87 -17.96 4.67 1.87
CA LEU A 87 -18.20 3.54 2.77
C LEU A 87 -16.97 3.23 3.62
N ARG A 88 -15.78 3.09 3.03
CA ARG A 88 -14.52 2.85 3.77
C ARG A 88 -14.26 3.94 4.81
N SER A 89 -14.46 5.21 4.42
CA SER A 89 -14.22 6.37 5.29
C SER A 89 -15.21 6.42 6.47
N ALA A 90 -16.49 6.15 6.22
CA ALA A 90 -17.51 6.07 7.25
C ALA A 90 -17.22 4.94 8.25
N VAL A 91 -16.86 3.75 7.75
CA VAL A 91 -16.50 2.62 8.61
C VAL A 91 -15.23 2.89 9.40
N ALA A 92 -14.23 3.56 8.83
CA ALA A 92 -13.03 3.97 9.56
C ALA A 92 -13.38 4.94 10.72
N ALA A 93 -14.27 5.90 10.49
CA ALA A 93 -14.75 6.80 11.54
C ALA A 93 -15.50 6.05 12.65
N ILE A 94 -16.36 5.10 12.27
CA ILE A 94 -17.05 4.19 13.21
C ILE A 94 -16.05 3.38 14.02
N ALA A 95 -15.06 2.75 13.37
CA ALA A 95 -14.10 1.90 14.04
C ALA A 95 -13.31 2.69 15.10
N ARG A 96 -12.85 3.90 14.77
CA ARG A 96 -12.19 4.81 15.72
C ARG A 96 -13.10 5.15 16.91
N ALA A 97 -14.36 5.52 16.64
CA ALA A 97 -15.33 5.84 17.68
C ALA A 97 -15.63 4.64 18.58
N ALA A 98 -15.75 3.43 18.02
CA ALA A 98 -16.00 2.20 18.75
C ALA A 98 -14.81 1.83 19.65
N ALA A 99 -13.57 1.95 19.16
CA ALA A 99 -12.38 1.71 19.98
C ALA A 99 -12.23 2.75 21.10
N ALA A 100 -12.52 4.03 20.83
CA ALA A 100 -12.54 5.07 21.86
C ALA A 100 -13.64 4.82 22.92
N GLY A 101 -14.79 4.29 22.50
CA GLY A 101 -15.88 3.84 23.37
C GLY A 101 -15.65 2.50 24.06
N ARG A 102 -14.49 1.84 23.80
CA ARG A 102 -14.09 0.54 24.34
C ARG A 102 -15.08 -0.60 24.03
N ALA A 103 -15.75 -0.53 22.87
CA ALA A 103 -16.71 -1.52 22.42
C ALA A 103 -16.07 -2.91 22.30
N THR A 104 -16.76 -3.94 22.80
CA THR A 104 -16.38 -5.36 22.64
C THR A 104 -17.17 -5.99 21.50
N GLU A 105 -18.44 -5.63 21.32
CA GLU A 105 -19.28 -6.04 20.19
C GLU A 105 -19.77 -4.83 19.39
N LEU A 106 -19.56 -4.86 18.07
CA LEU A 106 -19.90 -3.77 17.17
C LEU A 106 -20.82 -4.25 16.04
N GLY A 107 -22.02 -3.69 15.96
CA GLY A 107 -22.92 -3.83 14.81
C GLY A 107 -22.79 -2.62 13.89
N ILE A 108 -22.60 -2.81 12.59
CA ILE A 108 -22.49 -1.71 11.61
C ILE A 108 -23.62 -1.82 10.59
N ALA A 109 -24.50 -0.82 10.58
CA ALA A 109 -25.57 -0.67 9.60
C ALA A 109 -25.33 0.59 8.75
N LEU A 110 -24.79 0.39 7.55
CA LEU A 110 -24.56 1.45 6.57
C LEU A 110 -25.26 1.12 5.25
N PRO A 111 -25.74 2.12 4.50
CA PRO A 111 -26.27 1.90 3.16
C PRO A 111 -25.17 1.36 2.24
N SER A 112 -25.46 0.25 1.56
CA SER A 112 -24.51 -0.39 0.62
C SER A 112 -25.20 -1.03 -0.59
N ALA A 113 -26.45 -0.65 -0.89
CA ALA A 113 -27.27 -1.29 -1.91
C ALA A 113 -26.74 -1.15 -3.34
N GLU A 114 -25.91 -0.12 -3.59
CA GLU A 114 -25.27 0.10 -4.91
C GLU A 114 -24.01 -0.75 -5.12
N LEU A 115 -23.57 -1.48 -4.10
CA LEU A 115 -22.41 -2.37 -4.16
C LEU A 115 -22.86 -3.84 -4.15
N GLU A 116 -22.11 -4.68 -4.83
CA GLU A 116 -22.24 -6.14 -4.68
C GLU A 116 -22.07 -6.51 -3.19
N PRO A 117 -22.98 -7.30 -2.57
CA PRO A 117 -22.96 -7.54 -1.13
C PRO A 117 -21.63 -8.09 -0.59
N ALA A 118 -20.99 -9.01 -1.33
CA ALA A 118 -19.67 -9.52 -0.96
C ALA A 118 -18.59 -8.42 -1.00
N MET A 119 -18.66 -7.51 -1.99
CA MET A 119 -17.77 -6.36 -2.05
C MET A 119 -17.99 -5.46 -0.83
N ALA A 120 -19.23 -5.10 -0.52
CA ALA A 120 -19.56 -4.28 0.65
C ALA A 120 -19.01 -4.88 1.95
N ALA A 121 -19.23 -6.19 2.16
CA ALA A 121 -18.70 -6.92 3.32
C ALA A 121 -17.17 -6.79 3.43
N ARG A 122 -16.45 -6.99 2.30
CA ARG A 122 -15.00 -6.84 2.22
C ARG A 122 -14.56 -5.42 2.59
N LEU A 123 -15.14 -4.39 1.95
CA LEU A 123 -14.74 -2.99 2.15
C LEU A 123 -14.89 -2.57 3.61
N MET A 124 -16.01 -2.96 4.25
CA MET A 124 -16.31 -2.64 5.65
C MET A 124 -15.34 -3.38 6.59
N ALA A 125 -15.15 -4.69 6.40
CA ALA A 125 -14.30 -5.46 7.28
C ALA A 125 -12.82 -5.04 7.20
N GLU A 126 -12.31 -4.79 5.98
CA GLU A 126 -10.96 -4.23 5.76
C GLU A 126 -10.82 -2.87 6.45
N ALA A 127 -11.81 -1.98 6.29
CA ALA A 127 -11.77 -0.65 6.88
C ALA A 127 -11.70 -0.71 8.41
N VAL A 128 -12.48 -1.59 9.07
CA VAL A 128 -12.39 -1.76 10.53
C VAL A 128 -10.99 -2.22 10.93
N ARG A 129 -10.50 -3.30 10.32
CA ARG A 129 -9.23 -3.91 10.72
C ARG A 129 -8.04 -2.96 10.51
N LEU A 130 -7.94 -2.38 9.31
CA LEU A 130 -6.80 -1.53 8.96
C LEU A 130 -6.82 -0.20 9.71
N THR A 131 -7.99 0.35 10.01
CA THR A 131 -8.11 1.58 10.81
C THR A 131 -7.66 1.38 12.24
N LEU A 132 -7.96 0.21 12.82
CA LEU A 132 -7.65 -0.09 14.20
C LEU A 132 -6.23 -0.58 14.42
N TYR A 133 -5.42 -0.71 13.36
CA TYR A 133 -4.02 -1.06 13.45
C TYR A 133 -3.23 -0.04 14.30
N THR A 134 -2.35 -0.56 15.16
CA THR A 134 -1.28 0.22 15.80
C THR A 134 -0.03 -0.63 15.89
N ASP A 135 1.11 0.03 15.85
CA ASP A 135 2.41 -0.62 16.00
C ASP A 135 3.08 -0.22 17.33
N PRO A 136 2.95 -1.02 18.39
CA PRO A 136 3.58 -0.74 19.68
C PRO A 136 5.01 -1.30 19.80
N ARG A 137 5.59 -1.94 18.77
CA ARG A 137 6.82 -2.76 18.89
C ARG A 137 8.03 -2.04 19.48
N PHE A 138 8.07 -0.71 19.38
CA PHE A 138 9.17 0.12 19.88
C PHE A 138 8.81 0.95 21.13
N LYS A 139 7.62 0.75 21.71
CA LYS A 139 7.24 1.35 23.00
C LYS A 139 7.55 0.37 24.14
N SER A 140 8.25 0.83 25.17
CA SER A 140 8.53 0.02 26.37
C SER A 140 7.27 -0.25 27.20
N GLU A 141 6.34 0.71 27.21
CA GLU A 141 5.08 0.64 27.96
C GLU A 141 3.92 0.97 27.00
N PRO A 142 3.46 -0.01 26.20
CA PRO A 142 2.33 0.21 25.33
C PRO A 142 1.03 0.34 26.13
N GLU A 143 0.21 1.32 25.79
CA GLU A 143 -1.10 1.48 26.41
C GLU A 143 -2.02 0.30 26.04
N PRO A 144 -2.77 -0.26 27.01
CA PRO A 144 -3.73 -1.31 26.74
C PRO A 144 -4.85 -0.77 25.84
N ARG A 145 -5.21 -1.53 24.81
CA ARG A 145 -6.26 -1.16 23.86
C ARG A 145 -7.47 -2.07 24.01
N HIS A 146 -8.64 -1.45 23.94
CA HIS A 146 -9.92 -2.14 23.85
C HIS A 146 -10.42 -2.05 22.42
N LEU A 147 -10.48 -3.20 21.76
CA LEU A 147 -10.92 -3.32 20.38
C LEU A 147 -12.15 -4.22 20.32
N PRO A 148 -13.07 -4.01 19.36
CA PRO A 148 -14.16 -4.93 19.12
C PRO A 148 -13.62 -6.34 18.88
N GLN A 149 -14.13 -7.31 19.64
CA GLN A 149 -13.85 -8.73 19.45
C GLN A 149 -14.72 -9.28 18.32
N THR A 150 -15.98 -8.85 18.25
CA THR A 150 -16.96 -9.25 17.23
C THR A 150 -17.47 -8.03 16.47
N VAL A 151 -17.51 -8.13 15.15
CA VAL A 151 -18.05 -7.10 14.25
C VAL A 151 -19.12 -7.73 13.36
N THR A 152 -20.36 -7.28 13.50
CA THR A 152 -21.49 -7.73 12.68
C THR A 152 -21.86 -6.68 11.65
N LEU A 153 -21.78 -7.03 10.37
CA LEU A 153 -22.20 -6.20 9.25
C LEU A 153 -23.69 -6.46 8.98
N LEU A 154 -24.53 -5.48 9.34
CA LEU A 154 -25.99 -5.60 9.37
C LEU A 154 -26.59 -5.24 8.02
N GLY A 155 -27.76 -5.82 7.71
CA GLY A 155 -28.48 -5.60 6.45
C GLY A 155 -27.83 -6.26 5.23
N LEU A 156 -26.79 -7.09 5.43
CA LEU A 156 -26.16 -7.86 4.36
C LEU A 156 -26.67 -9.30 4.39
N PRO A 157 -26.98 -9.91 3.23
CA PRO A 157 -27.36 -11.33 3.18
C PRO A 157 -26.21 -12.21 3.68
N GLU A 158 -26.52 -13.39 4.21
CA GLU A 158 -25.50 -14.34 4.69
C GLU A 158 -24.45 -14.68 3.61
N ALA A 159 -24.87 -14.75 2.35
CA ALA A 159 -23.99 -14.98 1.20
C ALA A 159 -22.90 -13.89 1.02
N ALA A 160 -23.11 -12.68 1.56
CA ALA A 160 -22.10 -11.62 1.54
C ALA A 160 -20.84 -12.01 2.32
N ALA A 161 -20.92 -12.98 3.24
CA ALA A 161 -19.78 -13.50 3.97
C ALA A 161 -18.69 -14.09 3.07
N ALA A 162 -19.01 -14.46 1.82
CA ALA A 162 -18.03 -14.84 0.81
C ALA A 162 -16.98 -13.73 0.56
N GLY A 163 -17.36 -12.46 0.72
CA GLY A 163 -16.46 -11.32 0.60
C GLY A 163 -15.46 -11.16 1.76
N LEU A 164 -15.68 -11.88 2.87
CA LEU A 164 -14.74 -11.92 3.99
C LEU A 164 -13.63 -12.94 3.76
N ALA A 165 -13.76 -13.81 2.75
CA ALA A 165 -12.70 -14.71 2.35
C ALA A 165 -11.47 -13.90 1.92
N GLY A 166 -10.31 -14.24 2.47
CA GLY A 166 -9.06 -13.52 2.15
C GLY A 166 -8.85 -12.18 2.85
N LEU A 167 -9.79 -11.76 3.71
CA LEU A 167 -9.64 -10.57 4.56
C LEU A 167 -8.36 -10.67 5.42
N GLU A 168 -8.13 -11.83 6.04
CA GLU A 168 -6.98 -12.04 6.92
C GLU A 168 -5.68 -11.85 6.17
N ALA A 169 -5.53 -12.58 5.06
CA ALA A 169 -4.38 -12.53 4.17
C ALA A 169 -4.04 -11.11 3.72
N THR A 170 -5.05 -10.39 3.21
CA THR A 170 -4.88 -9.04 2.63
C THR A 170 -4.48 -8.03 3.71
N CYS A 171 -5.22 -7.98 4.83
CA CYS A 171 -4.92 -7.02 5.88
C CYS A 171 -3.59 -7.32 6.57
N ALA A 172 -3.24 -8.57 6.83
CA ALA A 172 -1.95 -8.90 7.41
C ALA A 172 -0.77 -8.60 6.45
N GLY A 173 -0.98 -8.66 5.13
CA GLY A 173 -0.03 -8.13 4.15
C GLY A 173 0.19 -6.63 4.26
N VAL A 174 -0.89 -5.85 4.39
CA VAL A 174 -0.83 -4.39 4.61
C VAL A 174 -0.13 -4.08 5.93
N GLU A 175 -0.50 -4.78 7.02
CA GLU A 175 0.10 -4.62 8.34
C GLU A 175 1.60 -4.93 8.31
N LEU A 176 2.03 -5.98 7.62
CA LEU A 176 3.46 -6.27 7.42
C LEU A 176 4.17 -5.12 6.69
N ALA A 177 3.58 -4.60 5.61
CA ALA A 177 4.18 -3.46 4.91
C ALA A 177 4.31 -2.23 5.83
N ARG A 178 3.27 -1.93 6.61
CA ARG A 178 3.30 -0.86 7.62
C ARG A 178 4.40 -1.08 8.66
N GLN A 179 4.55 -2.32 9.14
CA GLN A 179 5.58 -2.68 10.10
C GLN A 179 7.00 -2.48 9.56
N LEU A 180 7.25 -2.89 8.32
CA LEU A 180 8.58 -2.75 7.73
C LEU A 180 8.95 -1.28 7.51
N VAL A 181 8.01 -0.48 6.98
CA VAL A 181 8.22 0.96 6.73
C VAL A 181 8.34 1.77 8.02
N ALA A 182 7.55 1.45 9.04
CA ALA A 182 7.55 2.20 10.29
C ALA A 182 8.80 1.92 11.15
N ALA A 183 9.39 0.74 11.00
CA ALA A 183 10.55 0.33 11.77
C ALA A 183 11.79 1.18 11.44
N PRO A 184 12.63 1.49 12.43
CA PRO A 184 13.81 2.32 12.22
C PRO A 184 14.88 1.55 11.42
N PRO A 185 15.81 2.27 10.75
CA PRO A 185 16.77 1.65 9.84
C PRO A 185 17.78 0.73 10.56
N ASN A 186 18.00 0.93 11.86
CA ASN A 186 18.82 0.02 12.66
C ASN A 186 18.14 -1.33 12.97
N VAL A 187 16.85 -1.48 12.64
CA VAL A 187 16.08 -2.72 12.81
C VAL A 187 15.77 -3.34 11.45
N VAL A 188 15.29 -2.54 10.49
CA VAL A 188 15.05 -3.00 9.12
C VAL A 188 16.24 -2.66 8.25
N THR A 189 17.16 -3.61 8.17
CA THR A 189 18.36 -3.60 7.33
C THR A 189 18.16 -4.47 6.08
N PRO A 190 19.09 -4.50 5.11
CA PRO A 190 18.98 -5.40 3.95
C PRO A 190 18.84 -6.87 4.35
N GLN A 191 19.55 -7.28 5.41
CA GLN A 191 19.41 -8.62 6.00
C GLN A 191 18.02 -8.85 6.58
N ALA A 192 17.45 -7.87 7.30
CA ALA A 192 16.11 -8.01 7.89
C ALA A 192 15.00 -8.16 6.81
N LEU A 193 15.16 -7.51 5.65
CA LEU A 193 14.26 -7.73 4.51
C LEU A 193 14.40 -9.17 3.97
N ALA A 194 15.62 -9.69 3.88
CA ALA A 194 15.85 -11.08 3.47
C ALA A 194 15.28 -12.09 4.47
N ASP A 195 15.41 -11.83 5.78
CA ASP A 195 14.85 -12.65 6.85
C ASP A 195 13.31 -12.63 6.85
N THR A 196 12.72 -11.47 6.53
CA THR A 196 11.28 -11.33 6.33
C THR A 196 10.82 -12.19 5.16
N ALA A 197 11.52 -12.12 4.01
CA ALA A 197 11.23 -12.97 2.86
C ALA A 197 11.37 -14.47 3.19
N ALA A 198 12.40 -14.85 3.95
CA ALA A 198 12.59 -16.22 4.40
C ALA A 198 11.46 -16.72 5.32
N THR A 199 10.94 -15.83 6.17
CA THR A 199 9.78 -16.13 7.01
C THR A 199 8.54 -16.37 6.16
N ILE A 200 8.25 -15.49 5.19
CA ILE A 200 7.14 -15.66 4.24
C ILE A 200 7.28 -16.99 3.48
N ALA A 201 8.48 -17.28 2.95
CA ALA A 201 8.76 -18.51 2.22
C ALA A 201 8.47 -19.76 3.04
N ARG A 202 8.95 -19.80 4.29
CA ARG A 202 8.75 -20.92 5.20
C ARG A 202 7.28 -21.09 5.60
N GLU A 203 6.60 -20.01 5.94
CA GLU A 203 5.23 -20.06 6.47
C GLU A 203 4.18 -20.37 5.40
N PHE A 204 4.37 -19.84 4.19
CA PHE A 204 3.39 -19.96 3.11
C PHE A 204 3.90 -20.82 1.94
N GLY A 205 5.04 -21.46 2.07
CA GLY A 205 5.57 -22.41 1.07
C GLY A 205 5.91 -21.74 -0.26
N LEU A 206 6.62 -20.62 -0.23
CA LEU A 206 7.21 -20.00 -1.42
C LEU A 206 8.65 -20.48 -1.60
N GLU A 207 9.11 -20.48 -2.85
CA GLU A 207 10.54 -20.65 -3.13
C GLU A 207 11.25 -19.33 -2.80
N LEU A 208 12.44 -19.43 -2.19
CA LEU A 208 13.28 -18.27 -1.88
C LEU A 208 14.68 -18.48 -2.44
N LYS A 209 15.16 -17.49 -3.18
CA LYS A 209 16.57 -17.32 -3.53
C LYS A 209 17.03 -15.94 -3.03
N VAL A 210 18.11 -15.92 -2.24
CA VAL A 210 18.79 -14.67 -1.86
C VAL A 210 20.15 -14.69 -2.55
N LEU A 211 20.42 -13.70 -3.40
CA LEU A 211 21.72 -13.50 -4.02
C LEU A 211 22.54 -12.59 -3.10
N GLU A 212 23.72 -13.08 -2.75
CA GLU A 212 24.70 -12.32 -1.99
C GLU A 212 25.49 -11.40 -2.92
N ARG A 213 26.32 -10.53 -2.35
CA ARG A 213 27.16 -9.59 -3.12
C ARG A 213 27.91 -10.29 -4.27
N SER A 214 28.57 -11.42 -4.00
CA SER A 214 29.35 -12.15 -5.01
C SER A 214 28.50 -12.71 -6.15
N ASP A 215 27.25 -13.11 -5.87
CA ASP A 215 26.31 -13.55 -6.89
C ASP A 215 25.89 -12.39 -7.80
N CYS A 216 25.61 -11.22 -7.20
CA CYS A 216 25.29 -9.99 -7.93
C CYS A 216 26.48 -9.50 -8.78
N GLU A 217 27.71 -9.62 -8.27
CA GLU A 217 28.94 -9.32 -9.02
C GLU A 217 29.07 -10.24 -10.24
N ALA A 218 28.84 -11.54 -10.07
CA ALA A 218 28.87 -12.51 -11.16
C ALA A 218 27.78 -12.28 -12.22
N LEU A 219 26.64 -11.70 -11.82
CA LEU A 219 25.56 -11.30 -12.72
C LEU A 219 25.78 -9.92 -13.37
N GLY A 220 26.85 -9.21 -13.00
CA GLY A 220 27.17 -7.88 -13.54
C GLY A 220 26.25 -6.78 -13.05
N MET A 221 25.65 -6.91 -11.86
CA MET A 221 24.70 -5.92 -11.29
C MET A 221 25.40 -4.65 -10.76
N GLY A 222 26.17 -3.98 -11.61
CA GLY A 222 27.03 -2.86 -11.22
C GLY A 222 26.28 -1.59 -10.84
N ALA A 223 25.05 -1.38 -11.33
CA ALA A 223 24.25 -0.22 -10.93
C ALA A 223 23.74 -0.39 -9.49
N TYR A 224 23.22 -1.57 -9.15
CA TYR A 224 22.79 -1.92 -7.79
C TYR A 224 23.97 -1.95 -6.81
N LEU A 225 25.07 -2.63 -7.18
CA LEU A 225 26.23 -2.75 -6.30
C LEU A 225 26.96 -1.42 -6.09
N GLY A 226 26.94 -0.52 -7.09
CA GLY A 226 27.44 0.84 -6.94
C GLY A 226 26.67 1.64 -5.88
N VAL A 227 25.35 1.45 -5.73
CA VAL A 227 24.63 2.05 -4.60
C VAL A 227 25.06 1.40 -3.27
N ALA A 228 25.12 0.07 -3.24
CA ALA A 228 25.33 -0.68 -2.01
C ALA A 228 26.73 -0.56 -1.41
N GLN A 229 27.77 -0.24 -2.20
CA GLN A 229 29.16 -0.20 -1.72
C GLN A 229 29.43 0.86 -0.64
N GLY A 230 28.54 1.85 -0.49
CA GLY A 230 28.64 2.87 0.54
C GLY A 230 28.42 2.35 1.96
N SER A 231 27.62 1.29 2.16
CA SER A 231 27.29 0.75 3.48
C SER A 231 28.21 -0.40 3.90
N CYS A 232 28.39 -0.55 5.22
CA CYS A 232 29.03 -1.72 5.81
C CYS A 232 28.08 -2.94 5.90
N LEU A 233 26.77 -2.72 5.74
CA LEU A 233 25.78 -3.79 5.69
C LEU A 233 25.81 -4.46 4.30
N PRO A 234 25.94 -5.80 4.22
CA PRO A 234 25.95 -6.48 2.93
C PRO A 234 24.61 -6.30 2.17
N PRO A 235 24.65 -6.03 0.86
CA PRO A 235 23.45 -6.02 0.02
C PRO A 235 22.82 -7.42 -0.05
N LYS A 236 21.49 -7.47 -0.21
CA LYS A 236 20.72 -8.70 -0.43
C LYS A 236 19.80 -8.53 -1.63
N PHE A 237 19.98 -9.32 -2.68
CA PHE A 237 18.99 -9.40 -3.74
C PHE A 237 18.04 -10.56 -3.45
N ILE A 238 16.80 -10.24 -3.11
CA ILE A 238 15.78 -11.20 -2.68
C ILE A 238 14.90 -11.56 -3.86
N HIS A 239 14.68 -12.85 -4.07
CA HIS A 239 13.77 -13.39 -5.08
C HIS A 239 12.88 -14.45 -4.44
N LEU A 240 11.61 -14.10 -4.23
CA LEU A 240 10.55 -15.03 -3.84
C LEU A 240 9.78 -15.50 -5.07
N THR A 241 9.34 -16.75 -5.10
CA THR A 241 8.48 -17.27 -6.15
C THR A 241 7.27 -18.01 -5.56
N TYR A 242 6.08 -17.54 -5.93
CA TYR A 242 4.82 -18.25 -5.76
C TYR A 242 4.48 -19.01 -7.04
N ARG A 243 4.19 -20.30 -6.90
CA ARG A 243 3.73 -21.16 -7.99
C ARG A 243 2.37 -21.77 -7.63
N PRO A 244 1.34 -21.64 -8.47
CA PRO A 244 0.08 -22.34 -8.26
C PRO A 244 0.25 -23.85 -8.51
N ALA A 245 -0.52 -24.67 -7.81
CA ALA A 245 -0.38 -26.13 -7.83
C ALA A 245 -0.66 -26.74 -9.21
N ASP A 246 -1.63 -26.20 -9.94
CA ASP A 246 -2.08 -26.72 -11.24
C ASP A 246 -1.31 -26.12 -12.43
N GLY A 247 -0.22 -25.38 -12.17
CA GLY A 247 0.53 -24.63 -13.17
C GLY A 247 -0.05 -23.23 -13.41
N ALA A 248 0.69 -22.43 -14.17
CA ALA A 248 0.35 -21.05 -14.48
C ALA A 248 0.41 -20.79 -15.98
N SER A 249 -0.59 -20.09 -16.51
CA SER A 249 -0.58 -19.56 -17.87
C SER A 249 0.12 -18.20 -17.96
N ARG A 250 0.28 -17.51 -16.82
CA ARG A 250 0.92 -16.19 -16.73
C ARG A 250 2.02 -16.15 -15.69
N ARG A 251 3.09 -15.42 -16.00
CA ARG A 251 4.20 -15.10 -15.12
C ARG A 251 4.26 -13.59 -14.90
N LEU A 252 4.10 -13.18 -13.65
CA LEU A 252 4.15 -11.79 -13.23
C LEU A 252 5.39 -11.55 -12.35
N VAL A 253 5.98 -10.37 -12.46
CA VAL A 253 7.08 -9.95 -11.59
C VAL A 253 6.69 -8.67 -10.87
N LEU A 254 6.77 -8.69 -9.53
CA LEU A 254 6.62 -7.53 -8.67
C LEU A 254 8.00 -7.12 -8.17
N ILE A 255 8.39 -5.86 -8.36
CA ILE A 255 9.69 -5.35 -7.92
C ILE A 255 9.48 -4.24 -6.90
N GLY A 256 10.15 -4.31 -5.75
CA GLY A 256 10.09 -3.26 -4.75
C GLY A 256 11.45 -2.59 -4.54
N LYS A 257 11.51 -1.25 -4.59
CA LYS A 257 12.69 -0.49 -4.14
C LYS A 257 13.00 -0.85 -2.69
N GLY A 258 14.23 -1.30 -2.43
CA GLY A 258 14.68 -1.86 -1.14
C GLY A 258 15.78 -1.06 -0.45
N VAL A 259 15.79 0.27 -0.59
CA VAL A 259 16.78 1.13 0.07
C VAL A 259 16.37 1.34 1.52
N THR A 260 16.98 0.56 2.42
CA THR A 260 16.59 0.50 3.84
C THR A 260 16.92 1.76 4.63
N PHE A 261 17.90 2.53 4.17
CA PHE A 261 18.12 3.91 4.57
C PHE A 261 18.78 4.67 3.43
N ASP A 262 18.27 5.87 3.16
CA ASP A 262 18.79 6.74 2.12
C ASP A 262 19.33 8.06 2.71
N SER A 263 20.65 8.14 2.85
CA SER A 263 21.32 9.39 3.22
C SER A 263 21.45 10.37 2.04
N GLY A 264 21.21 9.90 0.82
CA GLY A 264 21.56 10.55 -0.45
C GLY A 264 23.00 10.32 -0.91
N GLY A 265 23.83 9.62 -0.12
CA GLY A 265 25.24 9.44 -0.42
C GLY A 265 26.00 10.77 -0.40
N TYR A 266 26.97 10.97 -1.29
CA TYR A 266 27.72 12.23 -1.34
C TYR A 266 26.85 13.45 -1.69
N ASN A 267 25.74 13.26 -2.41
CA ASN A 267 24.65 14.23 -2.50
C ASN A 267 23.77 14.19 -1.24
N LEU A 268 24.41 14.44 -0.09
CA LEU A 268 23.79 14.29 1.22
C LEU A 268 22.47 15.07 1.33
N LYS A 269 21.45 14.38 1.82
CA LYS A 269 20.18 14.96 2.25
C LYS A 269 20.41 15.91 3.43
N THR A 270 20.20 17.21 3.20
CA THR A 270 20.39 18.28 4.20
C THR A 270 19.06 18.81 4.74
N ALA A 271 19.06 19.87 5.57
CA ALA A 271 17.85 20.38 6.21
C ALA A 271 16.69 20.61 5.21
N GLY A 272 15.51 20.06 5.54
CA GLY A 272 14.31 20.12 4.69
C GLY A 272 14.12 18.95 3.72
N SER A 273 15.06 18.00 3.68
CA SER A 273 14.97 16.78 2.86
C SER A 273 14.36 15.58 3.58
N GLN A 274 13.99 15.71 4.87
CA GLN A 274 13.42 14.65 5.70
C GLN A 274 14.34 13.42 5.87
N ILE A 275 15.64 13.62 6.02
CA ILE A 275 16.62 12.53 6.18
C ILE A 275 16.25 11.56 7.32
N GLU A 276 15.65 12.07 8.40
CA GLU A 276 15.17 11.27 9.54
C GLU A 276 14.03 10.30 9.17
N MET A 277 13.33 10.57 8.07
CA MET A 277 12.23 9.76 7.57
C MET A 277 12.65 8.78 6.47
N MET A 278 13.89 8.85 5.97
CA MET A 278 14.38 8.00 4.87
C MET A 278 14.50 6.50 5.21
N LYS A 279 14.04 6.10 6.40
CA LYS A 279 13.69 4.71 6.72
C LYS A 279 12.55 4.16 5.84
N TYR A 280 11.66 5.01 5.34
CA TYR A 280 10.56 4.57 4.48
C TYR A 280 10.99 4.34 3.03
N ASP A 281 12.27 4.55 2.69
CA ASP A 281 12.76 4.47 1.31
C ASP A 281 12.88 3.03 0.75
N MET A 282 12.46 2.07 1.59
CA MET A 282 12.20 0.68 1.27
C MET A 282 10.69 0.38 1.15
N GLY A 283 9.83 1.40 1.06
CA GLY A 283 8.37 1.25 1.01
C GLY A 283 7.86 0.40 -0.15
N GLY A 284 8.55 0.45 -1.29
CA GLY A 284 8.31 -0.44 -2.41
C GLY A 284 8.52 -1.91 -2.04
N SER A 285 9.66 -2.24 -1.42
CA SER A 285 9.96 -3.59 -0.93
C SER A 285 8.95 -4.07 0.12
N ALA A 286 8.51 -3.18 1.00
CA ALA A 286 7.50 -3.48 2.00
C ALA A 286 6.17 -3.87 1.35
N ALA A 287 5.74 -3.11 0.34
CA ALA A 287 4.50 -3.38 -0.39
C ALA A 287 4.55 -4.71 -1.14
N VAL A 288 5.64 -5.02 -1.85
CA VAL A 288 5.74 -6.29 -2.59
C VAL A 288 5.91 -7.50 -1.67
N LEU A 289 6.59 -7.39 -0.53
CA LEU A 289 6.67 -8.45 0.48
C LEU A 289 5.33 -8.67 1.20
N GLY A 290 4.62 -7.59 1.52
CA GLY A 290 3.25 -7.64 2.05
C GLY A 290 2.28 -8.30 1.06
N ALA A 291 2.39 -7.95 -0.22
CA ALA A 291 1.63 -8.60 -1.29
C ALA A 291 2.01 -10.07 -1.46
N ALA A 292 3.30 -10.42 -1.42
CA ALA A 292 3.78 -11.81 -1.51
C ALA A 292 3.14 -12.68 -0.42
N ARG A 293 3.16 -12.21 0.83
CA ARG A 293 2.51 -12.87 1.97
C ARG A 293 1.02 -13.12 1.69
N ALA A 294 0.30 -12.07 1.28
CA ALA A 294 -1.14 -12.15 1.02
C ALA A 294 -1.46 -13.10 -0.15
N ILE A 295 -0.76 -12.97 -1.28
CA ILE A 295 -0.91 -13.82 -2.47
C ILE A 295 -0.65 -15.29 -2.12
N ALA A 296 0.40 -15.56 -1.34
CA ALA A 296 0.75 -16.90 -0.92
C ALA A 296 -0.32 -17.57 -0.06
N GLU A 297 -1.00 -16.80 0.78
CA GLU A 297 -2.10 -17.27 1.62
C GLU A 297 -3.40 -17.44 0.81
N LEU A 298 -3.68 -16.52 -0.12
CA LEU A 298 -4.87 -16.53 -0.99
C LEU A 298 -4.82 -17.62 -2.07
N ARG A 299 -3.62 -18.04 -2.48
CA ARG A 299 -3.39 -19.08 -3.50
C ARG A 299 -4.15 -18.81 -4.82
N PRO A 300 -3.96 -17.65 -5.49
CA PRO A 300 -4.60 -17.42 -6.78
C PRO A 300 -4.16 -18.47 -7.79
N ALA A 301 -5.14 -19.00 -8.54
CA ALA A 301 -4.89 -19.97 -9.59
C ALA A 301 -4.29 -19.32 -10.84
N ASP A 302 -3.64 -20.13 -11.68
CA ASP A 302 -3.22 -19.78 -13.04
C ASP A 302 -2.17 -18.64 -13.18
N VAL A 303 -1.62 -18.15 -12.07
CA VAL A 303 -0.63 -17.06 -12.06
C VAL A 303 0.58 -17.43 -11.21
N GLU A 304 1.76 -17.43 -11.83
CA GLU A 304 3.06 -17.50 -11.17
C GLU A 304 3.54 -16.08 -10.86
N VAL A 305 3.99 -15.85 -9.61
CA VAL A 305 4.40 -14.52 -9.15
C VAL A 305 5.82 -14.56 -8.62
N HIS A 306 6.69 -13.76 -9.21
CA HIS A 306 8.02 -13.49 -8.71
C HIS A 306 8.02 -12.16 -7.97
N VAL A 307 8.61 -12.14 -6.78
CA VAL A 307 8.80 -10.90 -6.01
C VAL A 307 10.29 -10.64 -5.84
N LEU A 308 10.74 -9.50 -6.35
CA LEU A 308 12.14 -9.10 -6.39
C LEU A 308 12.39 -7.85 -5.52
N VAL A 309 13.45 -7.89 -4.73
CA VAL A 309 13.92 -6.72 -3.95
C VAL A 309 15.44 -6.66 -4.01
N ALA A 310 15.97 -5.58 -4.59
CA ALA A 310 17.40 -5.25 -4.53
C ALA A 310 17.67 -4.44 -3.25
N ALA A 311 17.85 -5.12 -2.11
CA ALA A 311 17.95 -4.48 -0.80
C ALA A 311 19.37 -3.98 -0.51
N CYS A 312 19.51 -2.71 -0.12
CA CYS A 312 20.79 -2.10 0.29
C CYS A 312 20.56 -0.87 1.18
N GLU A 313 21.63 -0.17 1.53
CA GLU A 313 21.60 1.18 2.11
C GLU A 313 22.44 2.13 1.25
N ASN A 314 21.97 3.37 1.09
CA ASN A 314 22.74 4.42 0.43
C ASN A 314 23.40 5.31 1.49
N MET A 315 24.69 5.12 1.68
CA MET A 315 25.46 5.70 2.78
C MET A 315 26.68 6.48 2.27
N ILE A 316 27.11 7.47 3.06
CA ILE A 316 28.40 8.13 2.88
C ILE A 316 29.49 7.27 3.51
N SER A 317 30.51 6.92 2.71
CA SER A 317 31.74 6.31 3.20
C SER A 317 32.88 6.52 2.20
N GLY A 318 34.09 6.12 2.58
CA GLY A 318 35.24 6.14 1.67
C GLY A 318 35.10 5.22 0.45
N ASN A 319 34.12 4.31 0.46
CA ASN A 319 33.82 3.40 -0.65
C ASN A 319 32.53 3.78 -1.39
N ALA A 320 31.81 4.82 -0.99
CA ALA A 320 30.56 5.21 -1.64
C ALA A 320 30.80 5.69 -3.09
N ILE A 321 29.81 5.46 -3.96
CA ILE A 321 29.81 6.05 -5.31
C ILE A 321 29.85 7.57 -5.26
N HIS A 322 30.53 8.19 -6.21
CA HIS A 322 30.68 9.63 -6.34
C HIS A 322 29.85 10.19 -7.49
N PRO A 323 29.44 11.47 -7.41
CA PRO A 323 29.04 12.21 -8.59
C PRO A 323 30.21 12.26 -9.60
N GLY A 324 29.96 11.80 -10.82
CA GLY A 324 30.92 11.66 -11.91
C GLY A 324 31.35 10.21 -12.18
N ASP A 325 31.05 9.27 -11.28
CA ASP A 325 31.33 7.85 -11.53
C ASP A 325 30.49 7.34 -12.71
N ILE A 326 31.01 6.35 -13.42
CA ILE A 326 30.28 5.62 -14.47
C ILE A 326 30.10 4.19 -14.01
N LEU A 327 28.84 3.77 -13.84
CA LEU A 327 28.48 2.40 -13.51
C LEU A 327 28.08 1.63 -14.77
N THR A 328 28.27 0.32 -14.78
CA THR A 328 27.76 -0.57 -15.84
C THR A 328 26.67 -1.44 -15.25
N ALA A 329 25.44 -1.33 -15.78
CA ALA A 329 24.34 -2.19 -15.40
C ALA A 329 24.48 -3.59 -16.02
N SER A 330 23.72 -4.55 -15.51
CA SER A 330 23.76 -5.97 -15.91
C SER A 330 23.26 -6.25 -17.34
N ASN A 331 22.72 -5.25 -18.05
CA ASN A 331 22.45 -5.30 -19.48
C ASN A 331 23.57 -4.66 -20.34
N GLY A 332 24.68 -4.26 -19.72
CA GLY A 332 25.84 -3.64 -20.38
C GLY A 332 25.74 -2.13 -20.57
N LYS A 333 24.59 -1.49 -20.28
CA LYS A 333 24.46 -0.04 -20.39
C LYS A 333 25.31 0.67 -19.34
N THR A 334 25.96 1.75 -19.76
CA THR A 334 26.78 2.61 -18.90
C THR A 334 26.00 3.82 -18.40
N ILE A 335 26.08 4.11 -17.10
CA ILE A 335 25.31 5.16 -16.43
C ILE A 335 26.26 6.14 -15.75
N GLU A 336 26.27 7.39 -16.20
CA GLU A 336 26.95 8.50 -15.51
C GLU A 336 26.13 8.92 -14.27
N ILE A 337 26.75 8.84 -13.10
CA ILE A 337 26.13 9.22 -11.84
C ILE A 337 26.29 10.72 -11.64
N ASN A 338 25.26 11.50 -11.92
CA ASN A 338 25.29 12.94 -11.65
C ASN A 338 24.62 13.34 -10.33
N ASN A 339 23.89 12.41 -9.71
CA ASN A 339 23.32 12.59 -8.37
C ASN A 339 23.20 11.25 -7.63
N THR A 340 23.89 11.07 -6.51
CA THR A 340 23.86 9.84 -5.69
C THR A 340 22.58 9.70 -4.85
N ASP A 341 21.76 10.75 -4.76
CA ASP A 341 20.40 10.76 -4.16
C ASP A 341 19.32 10.29 -5.15
N ALA A 342 19.74 9.80 -6.31
CA ALA A 342 18.89 9.14 -7.30
C ALA A 342 19.35 7.68 -7.45
N GLU A 343 19.51 7.02 -6.31
CA GLU A 343 19.97 5.66 -6.11
C GLU A 343 18.88 4.62 -6.41
N GLY A 344 17.62 4.90 -6.05
CA GLY A 344 16.54 3.92 -6.18
C GLY A 344 16.38 3.40 -7.61
N ARG A 345 16.47 4.29 -8.59
CA ARG A 345 16.40 3.91 -10.02
C ARG A 345 17.59 3.05 -10.47
N LEU A 346 18.76 3.21 -9.86
CA LEU A 346 19.94 2.38 -10.14
C LEU A 346 19.74 0.96 -9.59
N THR A 347 19.22 0.85 -8.37
CA THR A 347 18.89 -0.47 -7.79
C THR A 347 17.79 -1.18 -8.57
N LEU A 348 16.79 -0.43 -9.05
CA LEU A 348 15.69 -0.96 -9.86
C LEU A 348 16.17 -1.33 -11.26
N ALA A 349 17.12 -0.62 -11.86
CA ALA A 349 17.64 -0.94 -13.19
C ALA A 349 18.13 -2.39 -13.27
N ASP A 350 18.98 -2.82 -12.34
CA ASP A 350 19.46 -4.20 -12.31
C ASP A 350 18.37 -5.22 -11.92
N ALA A 351 17.41 -4.83 -11.08
CA ALA A 351 16.27 -5.67 -10.76
C ALA A 351 15.33 -5.87 -11.98
N LEU A 352 15.11 -4.84 -12.79
CA LEU A 352 14.32 -4.87 -14.03
C LEU A 352 15.01 -5.74 -15.09
N VAL A 353 16.33 -5.60 -15.25
CA VAL A 353 17.11 -6.48 -16.15
C VAL A 353 17.02 -7.94 -15.69
N TYR A 354 17.14 -8.19 -14.38
CA TYR A 354 16.96 -9.54 -13.83
C TYR A 354 15.55 -10.07 -14.09
N ALA A 355 14.52 -9.24 -13.88
CA ALA A 355 13.12 -9.58 -14.11
C ALA A 355 12.87 -9.98 -15.57
N SER A 356 13.41 -9.24 -16.54
CA SER A 356 13.26 -9.55 -17.96
C SER A 356 13.84 -10.92 -18.35
N ARG A 357 14.90 -11.39 -17.66
CA ARG A 357 15.47 -12.74 -17.88
C ARG A 357 14.54 -13.87 -17.39
N LEU A 358 13.52 -13.54 -16.60
CA LEU A 358 12.47 -14.48 -16.20
C LEU A 358 11.39 -14.60 -17.28
N GLU A 359 11.49 -13.88 -18.41
CA GLU A 359 10.51 -13.87 -19.50
C GLU A 359 9.06 -13.70 -19.00
N PRO A 360 8.76 -12.62 -18.25
CA PRO A 360 7.42 -12.44 -17.69
C PRO A 360 6.46 -11.82 -18.70
N ASP A 361 5.17 -12.10 -18.52
CA ASP A 361 4.09 -11.41 -19.24
C ASP A 361 4.00 -9.94 -18.80
N ALA A 362 4.23 -9.68 -17.51
CA ALA A 362 4.18 -8.34 -16.95
C ALA A 362 5.16 -8.11 -15.79
N VAL A 363 5.69 -6.89 -15.72
CA VAL A 363 6.54 -6.41 -14.62
C VAL A 363 5.92 -5.16 -14.02
N VAL A 364 5.73 -5.15 -12.71
CA VAL A 364 5.26 -3.97 -11.97
C VAL A 364 6.28 -3.63 -10.90
N ASP A 365 6.90 -2.46 -10.99
CA ASP A 365 7.80 -1.97 -9.95
C ASP A 365 7.13 -0.87 -9.10
N LEU A 366 7.40 -0.90 -7.79
CA LEU A 366 6.89 0.03 -6.79
C LEU A 366 8.07 0.67 -6.07
N ALA A 367 8.06 1.99 -5.99
CA ALA A 367 9.17 2.71 -5.36
C ALA A 367 8.75 4.05 -4.78
N THR A 368 9.34 4.39 -3.64
CA THR A 368 9.41 5.77 -3.13
C THR A 368 10.46 6.53 -3.94
N LEU A 369 10.16 6.83 -5.21
CA LEU A 369 11.22 7.15 -6.17
C LEU A 369 11.53 8.64 -6.25
N THR A 370 10.52 9.49 -6.27
CA THR A 370 10.76 10.92 -6.53
C THR A 370 9.95 11.86 -5.65
N GLY A 371 10.64 12.85 -5.06
CA GLY A 371 9.97 14.03 -4.48
C GLY A 371 9.17 14.82 -5.54
N ALA A 372 9.52 14.72 -6.82
CA ALA A 372 8.77 15.33 -7.91
C ALA A 372 7.34 14.76 -8.05
N CYS A 373 7.14 13.47 -7.79
CA CYS A 373 5.81 12.87 -7.77
C CYS A 373 4.98 13.39 -6.60
N VAL A 374 5.59 13.55 -5.42
CA VAL A 374 4.94 14.16 -4.24
C VAL A 374 4.48 15.59 -4.53
N ILE A 375 5.33 16.41 -5.17
CA ILE A 375 4.94 17.77 -5.54
C ILE A 375 3.81 17.79 -6.58
N ALA A 376 3.75 16.80 -7.47
CA ALA A 376 2.74 16.75 -8.54
C ALA A 376 1.37 16.23 -8.07
N LEU A 377 1.35 15.20 -7.22
CA LEU A 377 0.14 14.45 -6.87
C LEU A 377 -0.20 14.48 -5.37
N GLY A 378 0.64 15.11 -4.55
CA GLY A 378 0.47 15.18 -3.10
C GLY A 378 0.73 13.85 -2.41
N GLU A 379 0.04 13.64 -1.28
CA GLU A 379 0.26 12.50 -0.40
C GLU A 379 -0.79 11.39 -0.55
N GLU A 380 -1.86 11.62 -1.31
CA GLU A 380 -3.01 10.69 -1.39
C GLU A 380 -3.10 9.92 -2.70
N ILE A 381 -2.40 10.39 -3.74
CA ILE A 381 -2.45 9.83 -5.09
C ILE A 381 -1.04 9.46 -5.51
N ALA A 382 -0.82 8.19 -5.85
CA ALA A 382 0.45 7.70 -6.39
C ALA A 382 0.52 7.91 -7.91
N GLY A 383 1.73 8.05 -8.45
CA GLY A 383 1.92 8.16 -9.89
C GLY A 383 2.05 6.78 -10.54
N LEU A 384 1.43 6.60 -11.71
CA LEU A 384 1.53 5.38 -12.52
C LEU A 384 2.07 5.73 -13.92
N TRP A 385 3.14 5.07 -14.35
CA TRP A 385 3.67 5.16 -15.72
C TRP A 385 3.66 3.78 -16.36
N SER A 386 3.21 3.70 -17.61
CA SER A 386 3.23 2.45 -18.38
C SER A 386 3.08 2.75 -19.88
N PRO A 387 3.88 2.11 -20.76
CA PRO A 387 3.62 2.10 -22.19
C PRO A 387 2.46 1.18 -22.59
N SER A 388 2.07 0.20 -21.75
CA SER A 388 0.87 -0.63 -21.97
C SER A 388 -0.37 0.05 -21.39
N ASP A 389 -1.34 0.35 -22.26
CA ASP A 389 -2.65 0.86 -21.86
C ASP A 389 -3.46 -0.18 -21.07
N GLU A 390 -3.35 -1.46 -21.43
CA GLU A 390 -4.05 -2.56 -20.77
C GLU A 390 -3.57 -2.76 -19.33
N LEU A 391 -2.25 -2.88 -19.13
CA LEU A 391 -1.66 -2.97 -17.79
C LEU A 391 -1.99 -1.75 -16.93
N ALA A 392 -1.92 -0.55 -17.51
CA ALA A 392 -2.26 0.67 -16.77
C ALA A 392 -3.71 0.68 -16.31
N ALA A 393 -4.65 0.30 -17.19
CA ALA A 393 -6.06 0.21 -16.86
C ALA A 393 -6.33 -0.86 -15.79
N ALA A 394 -5.69 -2.02 -15.89
CA ALA A 394 -5.82 -3.11 -14.93
C ALA A 394 -5.33 -2.68 -13.52
N LEU A 395 -4.21 -1.96 -13.43
CA LEU A 395 -3.68 -1.47 -12.15
C LEU A 395 -4.53 -0.33 -11.56
N LEU A 396 -5.04 0.60 -12.39
CA LEU A 396 -5.97 1.63 -11.95
C LEU A 396 -7.26 1.02 -11.38
N ASP A 397 -7.77 -0.03 -12.03
CA ASP A 397 -8.93 -0.77 -11.57
C ASP A 397 -8.68 -1.49 -10.24
N ALA A 398 -7.57 -2.22 -10.15
CA ALA A 398 -7.14 -2.91 -8.94
C ALA A 398 -6.93 -1.95 -7.75
N GLY A 399 -6.35 -0.78 -8.00
CA GLY A 399 -6.21 0.30 -7.02
C GLY A 399 -7.55 0.84 -6.55
N ARG A 400 -8.47 1.15 -7.49
CA ARG A 400 -9.83 1.59 -7.15
C ARG A 400 -10.55 0.59 -6.24
N GLN A 401 -10.46 -0.70 -6.53
CA GLN A 401 -11.05 -1.75 -5.70
C GLN A 401 -10.39 -1.84 -4.30
N GLY A 402 -9.07 -1.65 -4.23
CA GLY A 402 -8.30 -1.63 -2.99
C GLY A 402 -8.49 -0.36 -2.15
N GLY A 403 -9.07 0.69 -2.75
CA GLY A 403 -9.17 2.01 -2.16
C GLY A 403 -7.87 2.81 -2.25
N GLU A 404 -6.96 2.45 -3.16
CA GLU A 404 -5.64 3.05 -3.36
C GLU A 404 -5.62 3.83 -4.68
N GLN A 405 -5.45 5.16 -4.60
CA GLN A 405 -5.60 6.04 -5.76
C GLN A 405 -4.30 6.18 -6.54
N PHE A 406 -4.38 5.97 -7.85
CA PHE A 406 -3.28 6.22 -8.77
C PHE A 406 -3.73 7.19 -9.85
N TRP A 407 -2.80 8.02 -10.33
CA TRP A 407 -2.98 8.82 -11.52
C TRP A 407 -2.00 8.36 -12.61
N ARG A 408 -2.53 8.07 -13.80
CA ARG A 408 -1.68 7.73 -14.94
C ARG A 408 -0.99 8.97 -15.48
N MET A 409 0.34 8.95 -15.41
CA MET A 409 1.22 10.02 -15.82
C MET A 409 1.82 9.72 -17.20
N PRO A 410 2.17 10.75 -18.00
CA PRO A 410 2.69 10.54 -19.35
C PRO A 410 4.16 10.10 -19.36
N LEU A 411 4.52 9.25 -20.33
CA LEU A 411 5.90 8.92 -20.70
C LEU A 411 6.35 9.78 -21.89
N GLN A 412 6.59 11.07 -21.65
CA GLN A 412 6.94 12.01 -22.72
C GLN A 412 8.33 11.74 -23.31
N ALA A 413 8.39 11.07 -24.47
CA ALA A 413 9.63 10.58 -25.07
C ALA A 413 10.72 11.67 -25.27
N SER A 414 10.34 12.90 -25.59
CA SER A 414 11.29 14.00 -25.79
C SER A 414 12.09 14.35 -24.53
N TYR A 415 11.63 13.94 -23.34
CA TYR A 415 12.35 14.19 -22.09
C TYR A 415 13.55 13.25 -21.89
N LYS A 416 13.68 12.16 -22.68
CA LYS A 416 14.89 11.33 -22.72
C LYS A 416 16.14 12.13 -23.11
N GLU A 417 15.98 13.24 -23.84
CA GLU A 417 17.10 14.14 -24.16
C GLU A 417 17.82 14.65 -22.90
N GLY A 418 17.08 14.86 -21.82
CA GLY A 418 17.63 15.29 -20.54
C GLY A 418 18.52 14.24 -19.85
N LEU A 419 18.39 12.97 -20.25
CA LEU A 419 19.18 11.85 -19.72
C LEU A 419 20.46 11.59 -20.53
N LYS A 420 20.68 12.25 -21.68
CA LYS A 420 21.88 12.00 -22.50
C LYS A 420 23.16 12.36 -21.76
N SER A 421 24.10 11.42 -21.68
CA SER A 421 25.45 11.65 -21.19
C SER A 421 26.44 11.86 -22.35
N PRO A 422 27.45 12.74 -22.20
CA PRO A 422 28.55 12.84 -23.17
C PRO A 422 29.62 11.74 -23.01
N VAL A 423 29.60 10.98 -21.91
CA VAL A 423 30.66 10.03 -21.53
C VAL A 423 30.15 8.61 -21.24
N ALA A 424 28.84 8.43 -21.14
CA ALA A 424 28.15 7.15 -20.92
C ALA A 424 26.91 7.06 -21.81
N ASP A 425 26.18 5.95 -21.78
CA ASP A 425 24.94 5.79 -22.57
C ASP A 425 23.83 6.73 -22.05
N LEU A 426 23.77 6.95 -20.73
CA LEU A 426 22.83 7.87 -20.08
C LEU A 426 23.33 8.37 -18.71
N LYS A 427 22.73 9.44 -18.20
CA LYS A 427 22.83 9.91 -16.81
C LYS A 427 21.74 9.30 -15.96
N ASN A 428 21.99 9.14 -14.66
CA ASN A 428 20.95 8.66 -13.75
C ASN A 428 19.86 9.72 -13.48
N THR A 429 20.14 11.02 -13.57
CA THR A 429 19.10 12.06 -13.47
C THR A 429 19.01 12.99 -14.67
N GLY A 430 17.77 13.42 -14.96
CA GLY A 430 17.48 14.50 -15.90
C GLY A 430 17.25 15.84 -15.19
N PRO A 431 16.74 16.86 -15.91
CA PRO A 431 16.38 18.15 -15.33
C PRO A 431 15.33 18.04 -14.20
N ARG A 432 15.30 19.03 -13.30
CA ARG A 432 14.32 19.10 -12.21
C ARG A 432 12.86 19.12 -12.71
N PRO A 433 12.47 19.93 -13.73
CA PRO A 433 11.13 19.86 -14.31
C PRO A 433 10.90 18.51 -14.99
N GLY A 434 9.78 17.85 -14.67
CA GLY A 434 9.51 16.50 -15.18
C GLY A 434 10.37 15.40 -14.54
N GLY A 435 10.91 15.64 -13.35
CA GLY A 435 11.80 14.69 -12.65
C GLY A 435 11.21 13.28 -12.45
N SER A 436 9.92 13.16 -12.15
CA SER A 436 9.23 11.86 -12.05
C SER A 436 9.10 11.16 -13.40
N ILE A 437 8.81 11.91 -14.47
CA ILE A 437 8.73 11.37 -15.84
C ILE A 437 10.11 10.91 -16.32
N THR A 438 11.17 11.69 -16.09
CA THR A 438 12.54 11.29 -16.47
C THR A 438 13.04 10.09 -15.67
N ALA A 439 12.61 9.93 -14.41
CA ALA A 439 12.87 8.72 -13.63
C ALA A 439 12.20 7.48 -14.25
N ALA A 440 10.92 7.58 -14.61
CA ALA A 440 10.22 6.49 -15.29
C ALA A 440 10.84 6.17 -16.67
N LEU A 441 11.23 7.18 -17.45
CA LEU A 441 11.91 6.99 -18.73
C LEU A 441 13.30 6.35 -18.57
N PHE A 442 14.01 6.64 -17.48
CA PHE A 442 15.26 5.96 -17.12
C PHE A 442 15.00 4.48 -16.86
N LEU A 443 13.98 4.13 -16.05
CA LEU A 443 13.64 2.73 -15.75
C LEU A 443 13.24 1.95 -17.01
N GLN A 444 12.47 2.57 -17.91
CA GLN A 444 12.04 1.96 -19.17
C GLN A 444 13.22 1.44 -20.02
N ASP A 445 14.40 2.04 -19.92
CA ASP A 445 15.60 1.62 -20.68
C ASP A 445 16.23 0.31 -20.17
N PHE A 446 15.73 -0.23 -19.06
CA PHE A 446 16.20 -1.47 -18.40
C PHE A 446 15.16 -2.60 -18.42
N VAL A 447 14.05 -2.40 -19.13
CA VAL A 447 13.02 -3.41 -19.35
C VAL A 447 13.13 -3.93 -20.77
N ASP A 448 12.95 -5.24 -20.95
CA ASP A 448 12.75 -5.81 -22.29
C ASP A 448 11.54 -5.14 -22.98
N PRO A 449 11.70 -4.54 -24.19
CA PRO A 449 10.62 -3.90 -24.91
C PRO A 449 9.41 -4.80 -25.22
N ALA A 450 9.58 -6.13 -25.19
CA ALA A 450 8.50 -7.09 -25.39
C ALA A 450 7.67 -7.38 -24.13
N THR A 451 8.14 -6.96 -22.95
CA THR A 451 7.47 -7.18 -21.67
C THR A 451 6.55 -6.01 -21.32
N ALA A 452 5.30 -6.29 -20.94
CA ALA A 452 4.43 -5.25 -20.41
C ALA A 452 4.99 -4.74 -19.06
N TRP A 453 5.12 -3.43 -18.90
CA TRP A 453 5.75 -2.85 -17.71
C TRP A 453 4.99 -1.65 -17.16
N ALA A 454 4.90 -1.57 -15.84
CA ALA A 454 4.40 -0.39 -15.15
C ALA A 454 5.29 -0.01 -13.97
N HIS A 455 5.50 1.28 -13.80
CA HIS A 455 6.15 1.88 -12.65
C HIS A 455 5.13 2.62 -11.79
N LEU A 456 5.12 2.33 -10.49
CA LEU A 456 4.30 2.97 -9.48
C LEU A 456 5.20 3.78 -8.53
N ASP A 457 5.15 5.12 -8.64
CA ASP A 457 5.83 6.02 -7.71
C ASP A 457 4.91 6.29 -6.51
N ILE A 458 5.26 5.71 -5.37
CA ILE A 458 4.50 5.75 -4.11
C ILE A 458 5.15 6.68 -3.07
N ALA A 459 6.09 7.55 -3.49
CA ALA A 459 6.82 8.43 -2.58
C ALA A 459 5.91 9.28 -1.68
N GLY A 460 4.77 9.76 -2.21
CA GLY A 460 3.83 10.58 -1.45
C GLY A 460 2.88 9.76 -0.59
N THR A 461 2.57 8.53 -1.00
CA THR A 461 1.50 7.73 -0.38
C THR A 461 2.00 6.76 0.68
N VAL A 462 3.31 6.51 0.77
CA VAL A 462 3.93 5.55 1.71
C VAL A 462 3.74 5.92 3.20
N TRP A 463 3.59 7.21 3.51
CA TRP A 463 3.49 7.74 4.87
C TRP A 463 2.33 8.75 5.01
N SER A 464 1.80 8.89 6.22
CA SER A 464 0.82 9.92 6.57
C SER A 464 1.04 10.40 8.00
N ASP A 465 1.37 11.68 8.21
CA ASP A 465 1.65 12.21 9.54
C ASP A 465 0.43 12.26 10.46
N LYS A 466 -0.75 12.49 9.89
CA LYS A 466 -2.01 12.64 10.64
C LYS A 466 -2.92 11.42 10.50
N GLY A 467 -2.53 10.44 9.70
CA GLY A 467 -3.44 9.42 9.17
C GLY A 467 -4.42 10.02 8.15
N ARG A 468 -5.07 9.15 7.38
CA ARG A 468 -6.12 9.52 6.42
C ARG A 468 -7.00 8.33 6.11
N GLY A 469 -8.32 8.54 6.02
CA GLY A 469 -9.28 7.47 5.75
C GLY A 469 -9.12 6.28 6.71
N LEU A 470 -8.70 5.14 6.16
CA LEU A 470 -8.42 3.89 6.87
C LEU A 470 -6.96 3.72 7.33
N ASP A 471 -6.06 4.63 6.94
CA ASP A 471 -4.66 4.62 7.33
C ASP A 471 -4.48 5.39 8.65
N PRO A 472 -3.99 4.74 9.72
CA PRO A 472 -3.56 5.45 10.92
C PRO A 472 -2.31 6.29 10.61
N ALA A 473 -1.97 7.22 11.51
CA ALA A 473 -0.73 7.99 11.38
C ALA A 473 0.50 7.05 11.34
N GLY A 474 1.40 7.32 10.40
CA GLY A 474 2.59 6.52 10.14
C GLY A 474 2.60 5.91 8.74
N ALA A 475 3.20 4.72 8.64
CA ALA A 475 3.25 3.96 7.41
C ALA A 475 1.84 3.52 6.99
N THR A 476 1.54 3.61 5.70
CA THR A 476 0.20 3.33 5.16
C THR A 476 0.06 1.90 4.65
N GLY A 477 1.15 1.27 4.21
CA GLY A 477 1.12 -0.02 3.53
C GLY A 477 0.56 0.07 2.10
N PHE A 478 0.56 1.27 1.52
CA PHE A 478 0.04 1.57 0.20
C PHE A 478 0.67 0.68 -0.88
N GLY A 479 -0.17 0.18 -1.81
CA GLY A 479 0.23 -0.65 -2.93
C GLY A 479 -0.02 -2.14 -2.69
N VAL A 480 -0.05 -2.60 -1.43
CA VAL A 480 -0.31 -4.03 -1.14
C VAL A 480 -1.65 -4.47 -1.71
N ARG A 481 -2.73 -3.71 -1.46
CA ARG A 481 -4.08 -4.10 -1.90
C ARG A 481 -4.21 -4.02 -3.42
N THR A 482 -3.61 -3.02 -4.06
CA THR A 482 -3.53 -2.95 -5.52
C THR A 482 -2.89 -4.21 -6.12
N LEU A 483 -1.72 -4.60 -5.61
CA LEU A 483 -1.00 -5.76 -6.13
C LEU A 483 -1.76 -7.06 -5.90
N VAL A 484 -2.31 -7.25 -4.70
CA VAL A 484 -3.13 -8.42 -4.37
C VAL A 484 -4.35 -8.51 -5.27
N ASN A 485 -5.08 -7.40 -5.46
CA ASN A 485 -6.26 -7.37 -6.34
C ASN A 485 -5.88 -7.66 -7.80
N TRP A 486 -4.81 -7.04 -8.32
CA TRP A 486 -4.37 -7.23 -9.70
C TRP A 486 -3.96 -8.68 -9.97
N VAL A 487 -3.15 -9.27 -9.09
CA VAL A 487 -2.71 -10.68 -9.20
C VAL A 487 -3.91 -11.63 -9.09
N SER A 488 -4.80 -11.41 -8.12
CA SER A 488 -5.97 -12.27 -7.91
C SER A 488 -6.96 -12.24 -9.08
N GLN A 489 -6.89 -11.22 -9.93
CA GLN A 489 -7.69 -11.08 -11.15
C GLN A 489 -6.97 -11.60 -12.41
N GLY A 490 -5.87 -12.33 -12.22
CA GLY A 490 -5.11 -12.95 -13.30
C GLY A 490 -3.96 -12.10 -13.84
N GLY A 491 -3.66 -10.94 -13.26
CA GLY A 491 -2.56 -10.06 -13.69
C GLY A 491 -2.62 -9.67 -15.17
N ARG A 492 -3.75 -9.06 -15.58
CA ARG A 492 -3.95 -8.59 -16.96
C ARG A 492 -2.97 -7.46 -17.30
N ALA A 493 -2.40 -7.49 -18.52
CA ALA A 493 -1.28 -6.64 -18.91
C ALA A 493 -1.18 -6.44 -20.41
#